data_AF-A0A3M2BUN9-F1
#
_entry.id   AF-A0A3M2BUN9-F1
#
_cell.length_a   1.000
_cell.length_b   1.000
_cell.length_c   1.000
_cell.angle_alpha   90.00
_cell.angle_beta   90.00
_cell.angle_gamma   90.00
#
_symmetry.space_group_name_H-M   'P 1'
#
loop_
_entity.id
_entity.type
_entity.pdbx_description
1 polymer ?
#
loop_
_entity_poly.entity_id
_entity_poly.type
_entity_poly.pdbx_seq_one_letter_code
_entity_poly.pdbx_strand_id
1 'polypeptide(L)'
;MKSTSIIVLALTFLAAPLAAERTPLAALGNGGELYELRLGSRQELFPDAAAGHPVLALDVATADGRQRRLVPGTGGAAVERNPLLVYDRSHDAVNLIWESHRRDGSVAILLARFDAEQGFSDPVELFRHQAGTEINAVRALTEDRYAFTLPDGRRVRSERSILHLLWQAERDGTSELRYAPVIFVDGRYAGRHHVFVLDQLFDATGDPAGGAGGVAPAASLRRAVALEIRPGGLLVGFVDPRDDRLVVLRIGVLPLEIAYLADEIHRRVLEDFGGPGAQGDIRTVIIHGGIRTVIIHGGIEVGADPALVAYVADTAEAWSEAFFELNPEASLEEYASALRAFVVDLTSAILSTATGDDGSTIEIDLDDLAGGDQPAQVLDLRVVSSRPAPATGEGLSRIYLGDGGRRMLVAWHDAEAGVVHWRESDGDGGWSEPRTLRLDQRTNLVRADALLRDRAR
;
A
#
# COMPACT_ATOMS: atom_id res chain seq x y z
N MET A 1 48.79 12.56 55.35
CA MET A 1 48.10 11.72 54.34
C MET A 1 46.66 12.19 54.22
N LYS A 2 46.35 13.01 53.21
CA LYS A 2 44.99 13.46 52.89
C LYS A 2 44.73 13.03 51.46
N SER A 3 43.77 12.13 51.27
CA SER A 3 43.39 11.58 49.97
C SER A 3 42.46 12.59 49.30
N THR A 4 42.84 13.07 48.12
CA THR A 4 42.07 14.02 47.32
C THR A 4 41.26 13.23 46.29
N SER A 5 39.96 13.08 46.51
CA SER A 5 39.05 12.46 45.54
C SER A 5 38.71 13.46 44.44
N ILE A 6 39.11 13.14 43.21
CA ILE A 6 38.72 13.84 41.98
C ILE A 6 37.38 13.24 41.53
N ILE A 7 36.32 14.05 41.55
CA ILE A 7 35.02 13.71 40.96
C ILE A 7 35.12 14.03 39.47
N VAL A 8 35.19 12.99 38.63
CA VAL A 8 35.07 13.10 37.17
C VAL A 8 33.59 13.26 36.85
N LEU A 9 33.20 14.48 36.47
CA LEU A 9 31.86 14.80 35.99
C LEU A 9 31.75 14.30 34.54
N ALA A 10 31.17 13.12 34.36
CA ALA A 10 30.84 12.59 33.04
C ALA A 10 29.67 13.40 32.44
N LEU A 11 29.97 14.31 31.52
CA LEU A 11 28.97 14.89 30.62
C LEU A 11 28.52 13.81 29.63
N THR A 12 27.42 13.13 29.93
CA THR A 12 26.65 12.37 28.95
C THR A 12 25.91 13.35 28.04
N PHE A 13 26.51 13.68 26.90
CA PHE A 13 25.77 14.23 25.77
C PHE A 13 24.80 13.16 25.28
N LEU A 14 23.53 13.26 25.69
CA LEU A 14 22.42 12.62 24.99
C LEU A 14 22.34 13.21 23.59
N ALA A 15 22.97 12.53 22.63
CA ALA A 15 22.68 12.73 21.22
C ALA A 15 21.20 12.38 21.02
N ALA A 16 20.36 13.39 20.85
CA ALA A 16 19.01 13.17 20.36
C ALA A 16 19.14 12.52 18.97
N PRO A 17 18.46 11.39 18.70
CA PRO A 17 18.39 10.90 17.34
C PRO A 17 17.81 12.03 16.49
N LEU A 18 18.56 12.47 15.48
CA LEU A 18 18.07 13.37 14.45
C LEU A 18 16.78 12.74 13.93
N ALA A 19 15.66 13.38 14.29
CA ALA A 19 14.34 13.00 13.83
C ALA A 19 14.42 12.89 12.31
N ALA A 20 14.15 11.68 11.79
CA ALA A 20 13.76 11.51 10.40
C ALA A 20 12.81 12.66 10.05
N GLU A 21 13.08 13.38 8.96
CA GLU A 21 12.25 14.49 8.51
C GLU A 21 10.80 14.03 8.45
N ARG A 22 10.07 14.31 9.54
CA ARG A 22 8.64 14.11 9.62
C ARG A 22 8.09 15.16 8.68
N THR A 23 7.82 14.71 7.45
CA THR A 23 6.93 15.36 6.47
C THR A 23 5.87 16.15 7.25
N PRO A 24 5.56 17.40 6.87
CA PRO A 24 4.48 18.13 7.53
C PRO A 24 3.29 17.19 7.67
N LEU A 25 2.74 17.07 8.89
CA LEU A 25 1.50 16.35 9.13
C LEU A 25 0.34 17.21 8.65
N ALA A 26 0.46 17.63 7.39
CA ALA A 26 -0.39 18.60 6.78
C ALA A 26 -0.84 18.08 5.43
N ALA A 27 -2.04 18.46 5.05
CA ALA A 27 -2.60 18.17 3.75
C ALA A 27 -3.37 19.39 3.27
N LEU A 28 -3.36 19.60 1.96
CA LEU A 28 -4.09 20.68 1.32
C LEU A 28 -5.39 20.10 0.75
N GLY A 29 -6.51 20.69 1.17
CA GLY A 29 -7.85 20.41 0.66
C GLY A 29 -8.06 20.90 -0.77
N ASN A 30 -9.15 20.46 -1.38
CA ASN A 30 -9.56 20.85 -2.72
C ASN A 30 -9.90 22.35 -2.80
N GLY A 31 -10.47 22.93 -1.74
CA GLY A 31 -10.81 24.35 -1.63
C GLY A 31 -9.64 25.23 -1.19
N GLY A 32 -8.46 24.66 -0.95
CA GLY A 32 -7.28 25.37 -0.44
C GLY A 32 -7.19 25.42 1.09
N GLU A 33 -8.04 24.66 1.80
CA GLU A 33 -7.96 24.47 3.24
C GLU A 33 -6.66 23.76 3.61
N LEU A 34 -5.97 24.24 4.64
CA LEU A 34 -4.80 23.57 5.19
C LEU A 34 -5.22 22.79 6.43
N TYR A 35 -5.12 21.48 6.34
CA TYR A 35 -5.28 20.55 7.46
C TYR A 35 -3.92 20.31 8.09
N GLU A 36 -3.80 20.39 9.42
CA GLU A 36 -2.56 20.13 10.16
C GLU A 36 -2.84 19.33 11.43
N LEU A 37 -2.17 18.20 11.59
CA LEU A 37 -2.29 17.35 12.76
C LEU A 37 -1.19 17.67 13.77
N ARG A 38 -1.60 17.93 15.01
CA ARG A 38 -0.71 18.31 16.12
C ARG A 38 -0.80 17.29 17.23
N LEU A 39 0.36 16.92 17.78
CA LEU A 39 0.49 16.11 18.98
C LEU A 39 1.07 17.00 20.09
N GLY A 40 0.44 16.99 21.27
CA GLY A 40 0.86 17.82 22.40
C GLY A 40 0.04 17.52 23.65
N SER A 41 0.35 18.15 24.77
CA SER A 41 -0.48 17.98 25.97
C SER A 41 -1.87 18.57 25.75
N ARG A 42 -2.88 18.03 26.43
CA ARG A 42 -4.26 18.51 26.28
C ARG A 42 -4.40 20.01 26.58
N GLN A 43 -3.71 20.48 27.62
CA GLN A 43 -3.74 21.89 28.03
C GLN A 43 -2.99 22.81 27.05
N GLU A 44 -1.89 22.35 26.45
CA GLU A 44 -1.18 23.11 25.40
C GLU A 44 -2.05 23.31 24.15
N LEU A 45 -2.76 22.25 23.74
CA LEU A 45 -3.57 22.28 22.53
C LEU A 45 -4.94 22.91 22.76
N PHE A 46 -5.49 22.80 23.97
CA PHE A 46 -6.79 23.33 24.39
C PHE A 46 -6.66 24.01 25.77
N PRO A 47 -6.35 25.33 25.82
CA PRO A 47 -6.00 26.04 27.07
C PRO A 47 -7.04 25.96 28.19
N ASP A 48 -8.33 25.87 27.85
CA ASP A 48 -9.43 25.78 28.81
C ASP A 48 -9.69 24.34 29.30
N ALA A 49 -8.97 23.35 28.78
CA ALA A 49 -9.07 21.96 29.21
C ALA A 49 -8.21 21.69 30.44
N ALA A 50 -8.66 20.75 31.28
CA ALA A 50 -7.84 20.24 32.37
C ALA A 50 -6.54 19.62 31.85
N ALA A 51 -5.48 19.69 32.66
CA ALA A 51 -4.24 18.96 32.41
C ALA A 51 -4.55 17.46 32.20
N GLY A 52 -3.87 16.85 31.24
CA GLY A 52 -4.17 15.49 30.83
C GLY A 52 -3.06 14.88 29.99
N HIS A 53 -3.31 13.65 29.55
CA HIS A 53 -2.42 12.92 28.66
C HIS A 53 -2.25 13.64 27.31
N PRO A 54 -1.16 13.35 26.57
CA PRO A 54 -1.00 13.84 25.20
C PRO A 54 -2.21 13.48 24.33
N VAL A 55 -2.65 14.43 23.50
CA VAL A 55 -3.77 14.28 22.58
C VAL A 55 -3.37 14.66 21.17
N LEU A 56 -4.16 14.20 20.20
CA LEU A 56 -4.07 14.68 18.83
C LEU A 56 -5.12 15.75 18.58
N ALA A 57 -4.75 16.79 17.86
CA ALA A 57 -5.66 17.83 17.41
C ALA A 57 -5.49 18.10 15.91
N LEU A 58 -6.61 18.23 15.20
CA LEU A 58 -6.65 18.66 13.82
C LEU A 58 -6.91 20.16 13.76
N ASP A 59 -5.94 20.92 13.24
CA ASP A 59 -6.11 22.31 12.86
C ASP A 59 -6.61 22.35 11.41
N VAL A 60 -7.72 23.06 11.18
CA VAL A 60 -8.28 23.32 9.86
C VAL A 60 -8.18 24.82 9.62
N ALA A 61 -7.30 25.24 8.71
CA ALA A 61 -7.15 26.63 8.32
C ALA A 61 -7.83 26.88 6.98
N THR A 62 -8.75 27.83 6.97
CA THR A 62 -9.52 28.30 5.81
C THR A 62 -9.26 29.79 5.60
N ALA A 63 -9.82 30.39 4.55
CA ALA A 63 -9.75 31.85 4.34
C ALA A 63 -10.39 32.64 5.51
N ASP A 64 -11.41 32.07 6.16
CA ASP A 64 -12.19 32.73 7.21
C ASP A 64 -11.58 32.55 8.61
N GLY A 65 -10.54 31.72 8.74
CA GLY A 65 -9.81 31.52 9.98
C GLY A 65 -9.37 30.07 10.21
N ARG A 66 -8.82 29.83 11.40
CA ARG A 66 -8.34 28.49 11.83
C ARG A 66 -9.22 27.96 12.96
N GLN A 67 -9.68 26.72 12.81
CA GLN A 67 -10.37 25.97 13.86
C GLN A 67 -9.50 24.80 14.32
N ARG A 68 -9.44 24.56 15.63
CA ARG A 68 -8.80 23.37 16.19
C ARG A 68 -9.86 22.41 16.72
N ARG A 69 -9.74 21.13 16.37
CA ARG A 69 -10.64 20.07 16.85
C ARG A 69 -9.85 18.94 17.50
N LEU A 70 -10.36 18.40 18.59
CA LEU A 70 -9.78 17.23 19.26
C LEU A 70 -10.06 15.99 18.41
N VAL A 71 -9.04 15.17 18.14
CA VAL A 71 -9.23 13.90 17.45
C VAL A 71 -9.92 12.92 18.41
N PRO A 72 -11.06 12.31 18.02
CA PRO A 72 -11.78 11.39 18.89
C PRO A 72 -10.93 10.20 19.34
N GLY A 73 -11.26 9.66 20.50
CA GLY A 73 -10.49 8.57 21.11
C GLY A 73 -9.15 9.00 21.73
N THR A 74 -8.70 10.23 21.50
CA THR A 74 -7.48 10.77 22.13
C THR A 74 -7.80 11.51 23.42
N GLY A 75 -6.91 11.42 24.41
CA GLY A 75 -7.11 12.00 25.76
C GLY A 75 -7.55 10.99 26.82
N GLY A 76 -7.57 9.71 26.47
CA GLY A 76 -7.60 8.62 27.43
C GLY A 76 -6.24 8.39 28.11
N ALA A 77 -6.09 7.22 28.71
CA ALA A 77 -4.87 6.81 29.40
C ALA A 77 -3.71 6.38 28.48
N ALA A 78 -4.00 6.22 27.19
CA ALA A 78 -3.02 5.82 26.18
C ALA A 78 -2.13 7.00 25.77
N VAL A 79 -0.96 6.70 25.20
CA VAL A 79 -0.03 7.69 24.67
C VAL A 79 -0.05 7.61 23.16
N GLU A 80 -0.48 8.70 22.52
CA GLU A 80 -0.56 8.76 21.06
C GLU A 80 0.81 9.07 20.43
N ARG A 81 1.15 8.38 19.34
CA ARG A 81 2.43 8.51 18.62
C ARG A 81 2.25 8.38 17.11
N ASN A 82 3.29 8.78 16.40
CA ASN A 82 3.44 8.63 14.94
C ASN A 82 2.16 8.93 14.14
N PRO A 83 1.52 10.09 14.38
CA PRO A 83 0.35 10.47 13.62
C PRO A 83 0.69 10.62 12.13
N LEU A 84 -0.28 10.34 11.27
CA LEU A 84 -0.21 10.47 9.82
C LEU A 84 -1.51 11.11 9.33
N LEU A 85 -1.37 11.89 8.25
CA LEU A 85 -2.47 12.58 7.60
C LEU A 85 -2.45 12.27 6.10
N VAL A 86 -3.62 11.93 5.55
CA VAL A 86 -3.84 11.71 4.12
C VAL A 86 -5.15 12.35 3.71
N TYR A 87 -5.12 13.22 2.71
CA TYR A 87 -6.34 13.82 2.17
C TYR A 87 -6.87 12.99 0.99
N ASP A 88 -8.15 12.68 1.06
CA ASP A 88 -8.96 11.98 0.06
C ASP A 88 -9.70 13.03 -0.75
N ARG A 89 -9.26 13.22 -2.00
CA ARG A 89 -9.73 14.31 -2.85
C ARG A 89 -11.12 14.05 -3.37
N SER A 90 -11.43 12.78 -3.62
CA SER A 90 -12.71 12.36 -4.17
C SER A 90 -13.89 12.67 -3.27
N HIS A 91 -13.66 12.59 -1.96
CA HIS A 91 -14.70 12.75 -0.96
C HIS A 91 -14.48 13.97 -0.04
N ASP A 92 -13.53 14.84 -0.39
CA ASP A 92 -13.19 16.05 0.37
C ASP A 92 -13.01 15.81 1.88
N ALA A 93 -12.23 14.78 2.22
CA ALA A 93 -12.08 14.34 3.59
C ALA A 93 -10.63 14.01 3.94
N VAL A 94 -10.32 14.02 5.23
CA VAL A 94 -8.99 13.73 5.73
C VAL A 94 -9.01 12.43 6.54
N ASN A 95 -8.14 11.50 6.19
CA ASN A 95 -7.90 10.28 6.95
C ASN A 95 -6.71 10.51 7.90
N LEU A 96 -6.96 10.30 9.19
CA LEU A 96 -6.00 10.41 10.28
C LEU A 96 -5.66 9.01 10.78
N ILE A 97 -4.38 8.70 10.87
CA ILE A 97 -3.88 7.42 11.37
C ILE A 97 -2.90 7.69 12.48
N TRP A 98 -2.93 6.93 13.56
CA TRP A 98 -1.95 7.09 14.63
C TRP A 98 -1.78 5.82 15.45
N GLU A 99 -0.67 5.76 16.19
CA GLU A 99 -0.41 4.71 17.17
C GLU A 99 -0.97 5.13 18.54
N SER A 100 -1.73 4.25 19.18
CA SER A 100 -2.19 4.40 20.55
C SER A 100 -1.50 3.39 21.45
N HIS A 101 -0.54 3.85 22.27
CA HIS A 101 0.24 3.03 23.20
C HIS A 101 -0.51 2.86 24.51
N ARG A 102 -1.03 1.67 24.77
CA ARG A 102 -1.88 1.36 25.92
C ARG A 102 -1.04 0.92 27.13
N ARG A 103 -1.64 1.02 28.32
CA ARG A 103 -0.97 0.69 29.59
C ARG A 103 -0.64 -0.79 29.74
N ASP A 104 -1.35 -1.65 29.02
CA ASP A 104 -1.10 -3.10 28.98
C ASP A 104 0.11 -3.47 28.11
N GLY A 105 0.80 -2.48 27.53
CA GLY A 105 1.92 -2.69 26.62
C GLY A 105 1.50 -3.00 25.19
N SER A 106 0.20 -3.00 24.87
CA SER A 106 -0.25 -3.11 23.49
C SER A 106 -0.19 -1.77 22.76
N VAL A 107 0.04 -1.82 21.45
CA VAL A 107 -0.04 -0.67 20.55
C VAL A 107 -1.12 -0.97 19.53
N ALA A 108 -2.07 -0.06 19.40
CA ALA A 108 -3.13 -0.13 18.40
C ALA A 108 -2.89 0.93 17.33
N ILE A 109 -3.03 0.55 16.06
CA ILE A 109 -3.12 1.51 14.97
C ILE A 109 -4.57 1.90 14.80
N LEU A 110 -4.86 3.18 14.96
CA LEU A 110 -6.20 3.73 14.88
C LEU A 110 -6.35 4.57 13.62
N LEU A 111 -7.55 4.55 13.05
CA LEU A 111 -7.99 5.35 11.91
C LEU A 111 -9.19 6.18 12.33
N ALA A 112 -9.21 7.47 11.99
CA ALA A 112 -10.41 8.29 12.01
C ALA A 112 -10.47 9.13 10.75
N ARG A 113 -11.68 9.42 10.27
CA ARG A 113 -11.91 10.28 9.12
C ARG A 113 -12.51 11.60 9.57
N PHE A 114 -12.08 12.71 8.99
CA PHE A 114 -12.64 14.03 9.19
C PHE A 114 -13.22 14.56 7.89
N ASP A 115 -14.49 14.92 7.94
CA ASP A 115 -15.23 15.61 6.89
C ASP A 115 -15.66 16.99 7.44
N ALA A 116 -15.55 18.05 6.65
CA ALA A 116 -15.84 19.39 7.13
C ALA A 116 -17.33 19.59 7.48
N GLU A 117 -18.24 18.90 6.80
CA GLU A 117 -19.68 18.94 7.00
C GLU A 117 -20.14 18.01 8.13
N GLN A 118 -19.62 16.78 8.17
CA GLN A 118 -20.05 15.73 9.11
C GLN A 118 -19.20 15.67 10.39
N GLY A 119 -18.01 16.26 10.38
CA GLY A 119 -17.05 16.19 11.47
C GLY A 119 -16.25 14.89 11.47
N PHE A 120 -15.86 14.42 12.65
CA PHE A 120 -15.09 13.19 12.77
C PHE A 120 -15.98 11.95 12.78
N SER A 121 -15.52 10.88 12.13
CA SER A 121 -16.00 9.53 12.37
C SER A 121 -15.53 9.01 13.73
N ASP A 122 -16.19 7.96 14.22
CA ASP A 122 -15.65 7.18 15.34
C ASP A 122 -14.29 6.54 14.94
N PRO A 123 -13.31 6.49 15.85
CA PRO A 123 -12.04 5.81 15.58
C PRO A 123 -12.23 4.31 15.41
N VAL A 124 -11.57 3.75 14.40
CA VAL A 124 -11.53 2.32 14.14
C VAL A 124 -10.14 1.79 14.46
N GLU A 125 -10.06 0.69 15.22
CA GLU A 125 -8.81 -0.05 15.40
C GLU A 125 -8.52 -0.86 14.14
N LEU A 126 -7.46 -0.49 13.43
CA LEU A 126 -7.04 -1.20 12.23
C LEU A 126 -6.41 -2.54 12.62
N PHE A 127 -5.35 -2.48 13.41
CA PHE A 127 -4.68 -3.65 13.95
C PHE A 127 -3.97 -3.34 15.27
N ARG A 128 -3.58 -4.41 15.98
CA ARG A 128 -2.92 -4.35 17.28
C ARG A 128 -1.68 -5.21 17.30
N HIS A 129 -0.63 -4.73 17.94
CA HIS A 129 0.60 -5.47 18.21
C HIS A 129 1.14 -5.17 19.62
N GLN A 130 2.24 -5.83 19.98
CA GLN A 130 2.94 -5.61 21.25
C GLN A 130 3.90 -4.41 21.14
N ALA A 131 4.11 -3.69 22.23
CA ALA A 131 5.07 -2.59 22.29
C ALA A 131 6.51 -3.08 22.04
N GLY A 132 7.29 -2.23 21.38
CA GLY A 132 8.67 -2.54 20.97
C GLY A 132 8.85 -2.75 19.47
N THR A 133 7.77 -3.00 18.73
CA THR A 133 7.79 -2.97 17.26
C THR A 133 7.79 -1.51 16.79
N GLU A 134 8.88 -1.06 16.18
CA GLU A 134 8.95 0.27 15.56
C GLU A 134 8.20 0.24 14.23
N ILE A 135 7.13 1.04 14.11
CA ILE A 135 6.35 1.16 12.88
C ILE A 135 6.83 2.39 12.12
N ASN A 136 7.63 2.15 11.09
CA ASN A 136 7.92 3.15 10.07
C ASN A 136 6.88 3.02 8.95
N ALA A 137 5.72 3.63 9.16
CA ALA A 137 4.60 3.55 8.23
C ALA A 137 4.76 4.51 7.05
N VAL A 138 4.77 3.97 5.84
CA VAL A 138 4.60 4.71 4.58
C VAL A 138 3.16 4.55 4.11
N ARG A 139 2.64 5.59 3.45
CA ARG A 139 1.24 5.66 3.05
C ARG A 139 1.05 6.20 1.64
N ALA A 140 0.08 5.64 0.94
CA ALA A 140 -0.42 6.15 -0.33
C ALA A 140 -1.94 6.01 -0.37
N LEU A 141 -2.58 6.90 -1.12
CA LEU A 141 -4.00 6.77 -1.45
C LEU A 141 -4.11 6.53 -2.95
N THR A 142 -4.79 5.47 -3.35
CA THR A 142 -5.25 5.27 -4.72
C THR A 142 -6.77 5.40 -4.75
N GLU A 143 -7.29 5.78 -5.91
CA GLU A 143 -8.71 6.05 -6.12
C GLU A 143 -9.10 5.45 -7.47
N ASP A 144 -10.27 4.81 -7.52
CA ASP A 144 -10.90 4.37 -8.75
C ASP A 144 -12.41 4.58 -8.70
N ARG A 145 -13.00 4.72 -9.88
CA ARG A 145 -14.42 4.99 -10.05
C ARG A 145 -15.00 3.90 -10.90
N TYR A 146 -16.12 3.37 -10.47
CA TYR A 146 -16.79 2.29 -11.16
C TYR A 146 -18.28 2.50 -11.23
N ALA A 147 -18.91 1.73 -12.11
CA ALA A 147 -20.35 1.68 -12.20
C ALA A 147 -20.82 0.24 -12.21
N PHE A 148 -21.98 0.00 -11.60
CA PHE A 148 -22.63 -1.30 -11.63
C PHE A 148 -24.13 -1.09 -11.82
N THR A 149 -24.81 -2.14 -12.28
CA THR A 149 -26.26 -2.15 -12.46
C THR A 149 -26.89 -2.84 -11.26
N LEU A 150 -27.78 -2.13 -10.57
CA LEU A 150 -28.57 -2.69 -9.49
C LEU A 150 -29.59 -3.72 -10.02
N PRO A 151 -30.17 -4.59 -9.17
CA PRO A 151 -31.20 -5.54 -9.59
C PRO A 151 -32.44 -4.90 -10.25
N ASP A 152 -32.70 -3.62 -10.02
CA ASP A 152 -33.78 -2.84 -10.64
C ASP A 152 -33.42 -2.29 -12.04
N GLY A 153 -32.23 -2.61 -12.56
CA GLY A 153 -31.72 -2.14 -13.85
C GLY A 153 -31.13 -0.73 -13.81
N ARG A 154 -31.09 -0.07 -12.65
CA ARG A 154 -30.50 1.27 -12.51
C ARG A 154 -28.99 1.18 -12.42
N ARG A 155 -28.31 1.97 -13.23
CA ARG A 155 -26.85 2.15 -13.15
C ARG A 155 -26.49 3.10 -12.02
N VAL A 156 -25.68 2.64 -11.07
CA VAL A 156 -25.12 3.43 -9.97
C VAL A 156 -23.64 3.61 -10.22
N ARG A 157 -23.13 4.82 -9.93
CA ARG A 157 -21.70 5.08 -9.88
C ARG A 157 -21.27 5.03 -8.43
N SER A 158 -20.12 4.43 -8.19
CA SER A 158 -19.49 4.37 -6.88
C SER A 158 -18.00 4.70 -7.03
N GLU A 159 -17.41 5.14 -5.94
CA GLU A 159 -16.01 5.50 -5.86
C GLU A 159 -15.34 4.70 -4.75
N ARG A 160 -14.18 4.14 -5.05
CA ARG A 160 -13.36 3.43 -4.07
C ARG A 160 -12.05 4.19 -3.90
N SER A 161 -11.65 4.32 -2.64
CA SER A 161 -10.34 4.83 -2.27
C SER A 161 -9.64 3.76 -1.44
N ILE A 162 -8.38 3.46 -1.76
CA ILE A 162 -7.57 2.49 -1.02
C ILE A 162 -6.39 3.22 -0.39
N LEU A 163 -6.41 3.27 0.93
CA LEU A 163 -5.29 3.74 1.73
C LEU A 163 -4.33 2.57 1.96
N HIS A 164 -3.21 2.61 1.25
CA HIS A 164 -2.14 1.61 1.34
C HIS A 164 -1.25 1.94 2.51
N LEU A 165 -1.21 1.06 3.51
CA LEU A 165 -0.34 1.18 4.68
C LEU A 165 0.76 0.14 4.60
N LEU A 166 2.01 0.58 4.60
CA LEU A 166 3.17 -0.29 4.63
C LEU A 166 4.03 0.04 5.84
N TRP A 167 4.47 -0.96 6.58
CA TRP A 167 5.38 -0.73 7.70
C TRP A 167 6.28 -1.92 7.93
N GLN A 168 7.46 -1.64 8.46
CA GLN A 168 8.33 -2.70 8.95
C GLN A 168 7.92 -3.12 10.36
N ALA A 169 7.89 -4.42 10.59
CA ALA A 169 7.66 -4.99 11.90
C ALA A 169 8.90 -5.79 12.30
N GLU A 170 9.60 -5.33 13.34
CA GLU A 170 10.68 -6.10 13.95
C GLU A 170 10.11 -7.09 14.97
N ARG A 171 10.46 -8.37 14.83
CA ARG A 171 10.12 -9.45 15.76
C ARG A 171 11.31 -10.42 15.86
N ASP A 172 11.77 -10.70 17.07
CA ASP A 172 12.82 -11.72 17.33
C ASP A 172 14.11 -11.53 16.49
N GLY A 173 14.42 -10.28 16.11
CA GLY A 173 15.59 -9.92 15.31
C GLY A 173 15.39 -10.01 13.79
N THR A 174 14.23 -10.45 13.31
CA THR A 174 13.83 -10.36 11.90
C THR A 174 12.94 -9.14 11.68
N SER A 175 13.11 -8.46 10.55
CA SER A 175 12.24 -7.35 10.12
C SER A 175 11.39 -7.83 8.96
N GLU A 176 10.06 -7.79 9.10
CA GLU A 176 9.10 -8.15 8.05
C GLU A 176 8.47 -6.88 7.48
N LEU A 177 8.28 -6.80 6.15
CA LEU A 177 7.52 -5.70 5.56
C LEU A 177 6.03 -6.10 5.49
N ARG A 178 5.20 -5.38 6.23
CA ARG A 178 3.75 -5.60 6.26
C ARG A 178 3.01 -4.61 5.40
N TYR A 179 1.89 -5.06 4.86
CA TYR A 179 1.00 -4.29 4.01
C TYR A 179 -0.45 -4.48 4.43
N ALA A 180 -1.19 -3.38 4.57
CA ALA A 180 -2.62 -3.37 4.80
C ALA A 180 -3.32 -2.40 3.83
N PRO A 181 -4.22 -2.89 2.96
CA PRO A 181 -5.12 -2.06 2.18
C PRO A 181 -6.35 -1.68 3.01
N VAL A 182 -6.46 -0.40 3.38
CA VAL A 182 -7.63 0.14 4.08
C VAL A 182 -8.57 0.72 3.03
N ILE A 183 -9.70 0.04 2.81
CA ILE A 183 -10.61 0.32 1.70
C ILE A 183 -11.74 1.23 2.18
N PHE A 184 -12.08 2.22 1.36
CA PHE A 184 -13.25 3.07 1.51
C PHE A 184 -14.11 2.96 0.25
N VAL A 185 -15.42 2.82 0.42
CA VAL A 185 -16.42 2.84 -0.67
C VAL A 185 -17.35 4.01 -0.40
N ASP A 186 -17.47 4.92 -1.36
CA ASP A 186 -18.23 6.16 -1.28
C ASP A 186 -17.93 6.93 0.02
N GLY A 187 -16.65 7.03 0.36
CA GLY A 187 -16.12 7.73 1.53
C GLY A 187 -16.30 7.00 2.87
N ARG A 188 -16.90 5.80 2.87
CA ARG A 188 -17.17 5.00 4.06
C ARG A 188 -16.18 3.85 4.16
N TYR A 189 -15.57 3.67 5.33
CA TYR A 189 -14.65 2.56 5.55
C TYR A 189 -15.36 1.22 5.32
N ALA A 190 -14.79 0.40 4.44
CA ALA A 190 -15.32 -0.90 4.01
C ALA A 190 -14.97 -2.04 4.96
N GLY A 191 -14.43 -1.75 6.16
CA GLY A 191 -14.35 -2.71 7.27
C GLY A 191 -13.07 -3.50 7.29
N ARG A 192 -13.16 -4.76 7.75
CA ARG A 192 -11.99 -5.61 7.99
C ARG A 192 -11.02 -5.55 6.82
N HIS A 193 -9.74 -5.45 7.15
CA HIS A 193 -8.66 -5.52 6.19
C HIS A 193 -7.72 -6.64 6.63
N HIS A 194 -7.07 -7.26 5.65
CA HIS A 194 -6.03 -8.23 5.89
C HIS A 194 -4.68 -7.52 6.00
N VAL A 195 -3.84 -8.03 6.89
CA VAL A 195 -2.43 -7.64 6.98
C VAL A 195 -1.61 -8.71 6.31
N PHE A 196 -0.96 -8.34 5.21
CA PHE A 196 -0.08 -9.21 4.44
C PHE A 196 1.37 -9.01 4.87
N VAL A 197 2.16 -10.07 4.83
CA VAL A 197 3.61 -10.04 5.00
C VAL A 197 4.23 -10.15 3.62
N LEU A 198 4.70 -9.03 3.05
CA LEU A 198 5.06 -8.95 1.63
C LEU A 198 6.25 -9.82 1.27
N ASP A 199 7.20 -10.01 2.18
CA ASP A 199 8.33 -10.91 1.99
C ASP A 199 7.91 -12.38 1.94
N GLN A 200 6.72 -12.78 2.41
CA GLN A 200 6.24 -14.16 2.33
C GLN A 200 5.44 -14.47 1.06
N LEU A 201 5.10 -13.45 0.27
CA LEU A 201 4.23 -13.61 -0.89
C LEU A 201 4.96 -14.03 -2.17
N PHE A 202 6.29 -13.93 -2.17
CA PHE A 202 7.11 -14.24 -3.34
C PHE A 202 8.31 -15.06 -2.90
N ASP A 203 8.60 -16.13 -3.64
CA ASP A 203 9.90 -16.75 -3.61
C ASP A 203 10.84 -15.83 -4.38
N ALA A 204 11.77 -15.17 -3.67
CA ALA A 204 12.82 -14.43 -4.35
C ALA A 204 13.70 -15.45 -5.08
N THR A 205 13.36 -15.75 -6.34
CA THR A 205 14.10 -16.69 -7.19
C THR A 205 15.39 -16.04 -7.66
N GLY A 206 16.40 -16.09 -6.82
CA GLY A 206 17.76 -15.70 -7.17
C GLY A 206 18.74 -16.28 -6.17
N ASP A 207 19.98 -16.50 -6.60
CA ASP A 207 21.04 -16.80 -5.64
C ASP A 207 21.07 -15.68 -4.58
N PRO A 208 21.20 -16.03 -3.28
CA PRO A 208 21.39 -15.05 -2.22
C PRO A 208 22.53 -14.12 -2.60
N ALA A 209 22.52 -12.86 -2.12
CA ALA A 209 23.53 -11.84 -2.44
C ALA A 209 24.98 -12.34 -2.18
N GLY A 210 25.52 -13.06 -3.14
CA GLY A 210 26.77 -13.79 -3.13
C GLY A 210 27.48 -13.63 -4.46
N GLY A 211 27.49 -12.39 -4.98
CA GLY A 211 28.21 -12.00 -6.19
C GLY A 211 29.10 -10.80 -5.93
N ALA A 212 30.41 -11.07 -5.77
CA ALA A 212 31.54 -10.14 -5.70
C ALA A 212 31.52 -9.07 -4.57
N GLY A 213 31.52 -9.49 -3.30
CA GLY A 213 31.90 -8.59 -2.18
C GLY A 213 31.39 -8.94 -0.79
N GLY A 214 30.29 -9.69 -0.66
CA GLY A 214 29.85 -10.31 0.62
C GLY A 214 29.52 -9.38 1.78
N VAL A 215 29.35 -8.07 1.57
CA VAL A 215 28.98 -7.13 2.64
C VAL A 215 27.48 -6.96 2.66
N ALA A 216 26.86 -7.34 3.78
CA ALA A 216 25.43 -7.17 4.02
C ALA A 216 25.02 -5.68 3.95
N PRO A 217 23.81 -5.35 3.45
CA PRO A 217 23.30 -3.98 3.43
C PRO A 217 23.19 -3.43 4.85
N ALA A 218 23.46 -2.13 5.00
CA ALA A 218 23.35 -1.44 6.28
C ALA A 218 21.92 -1.54 6.84
N ALA A 219 21.79 -1.56 8.17
CA ALA A 219 20.49 -1.64 8.84
C ALA A 219 19.54 -0.50 8.43
N SER A 220 20.07 0.69 8.13
CA SER A 220 19.27 1.82 7.65
C SER A 220 18.63 1.55 6.28
N LEU A 221 19.32 0.85 5.38
CA LEU A 221 18.79 0.46 4.08
C LEU A 221 17.77 -0.67 4.22
N ARG A 222 18.02 -1.63 5.12
CA ARG A 222 17.03 -2.68 5.44
C ARG A 222 15.72 -2.09 5.93
N ARG A 223 15.78 -0.98 6.67
CA ARG A 223 14.61 -0.24 7.17
C ARG A 223 13.97 0.71 6.16
N ALA A 224 14.63 0.96 5.04
CA ALA A 224 14.11 1.89 4.03
C ALA A 224 12.98 1.24 3.24
N VAL A 225 11.89 1.99 3.08
CA VAL A 225 10.77 1.63 2.22
C VAL A 225 10.51 2.80 1.29
N ALA A 226 10.52 2.55 -0.02
CA ALA A 226 10.04 3.48 -1.03
C ALA A 226 8.62 3.13 -1.44
N LEU A 227 7.81 4.17 -1.65
CA LEU A 227 6.45 4.05 -2.13
C LEU A 227 6.21 5.12 -3.19
N GLU A 228 5.71 4.71 -4.35
CA GLU A 228 5.35 5.66 -5.40
C GLU A 228 4.03 5.30 -6.07
N ILE A 229 3.10 6.26 -6.07
CA ILE A 229 1.80 6.10 -6.74
C ILE A 229 2.01 6.12 -8.26
N ARG A 230 1.29 5.24 -8.94
CA ARG A 230 1.25 5.11 -10.40
C ARG A 230 -0.20 5.01 -10.88
N PRO A 231 -0.48 5.30 -12.15
CA PRO A 231 -1.77 4.96 -12.73
C PRO A 231 -2.08 3.47 -12.49
N GLY A 232 -3.24 3.18 -11.89
CA GLY A 232 -3.69 1.82 -11.59
C GLY A 232 -3.00 1.14 -10.39
N GLY A 233 -2.26 1.85 -9.54
CA GLY A 233 -1.70 1.26 -8.32
C GLY A 233 -0.48 2.00 -7.76
N LEU A 234 0.50 1.22 -7.28
CA LEU A 234 1.72 1.75 -6.66
C LEU A 234 2.93 0.82 -6.86
N LEU A 235 4.12 1.40 -6.73
CA LEU A 235 5.39 0.68 -6.65
C LEU A 235 5.93 0.75 -5.22
N VAL A 236 6.41 -0.38 -4.71
CA VAL A 236 7.03 -0.53 -3.39
C VAL A 236 8.47 -0.99 -3.59
N GLY A 237 9.43 -0.28 -3.02
CA GLY A 237 10.83 -0.71 -3.00
C GLY A 237 11.27 -0.97 -1.57
N PHE A 238 11.85 -2.14 -1.31
CA PHE A 238 12.36 -2.50 0.02
C PHE A 238 13.47 -3.54 -0.10
N VAL A 239 14.17 -3.80 1.01
CA VAL A 239 15.12 -4.90 1.10
C VAL A 239 14.45 -6.10 1.76
N ASP A 240 14.44 -7.23 1.07
CA ASP A 240 13.98 -8.50 1.62
C ASP A 240 14.98 -8.96 2.70
N PRO A 241 14.51 -9.20 3.95
CA PRO A 241 15.37 -9.60 5.06
C PRO A 241 15.96 -11.02 4.89
N ARG A 242 15.40 -11.86 4.02
CA ARG A 242 15.76 -13.29 3.91
C ARG A 242 17.06 -13.48 3.13
N ASP A 243 17.27 -12.68 2.09
CA ASP A 243 18.35 -12.85 1.12
C ASP A 243 19.11 -11.56 0.76
N ASP A 244 18.79 -10.46 1.45
CA ASP A 244 19.38 -9.13 1.28
C ASP A 244 19.23 -8.56 -0.12
N ARG A 245 18.13 -8.90 -0.80
CA ARG A 245 17.82 -8.34 -2.12
C ARG A 245 16.96 -7.11 -1.99
N LEU A 246 17.27 -6.07 -2.76
CA LEU A 246 16.36 -4.96 -2.98
C LEU A 246 15.32 -5.39 -4.02
N VAL A 247 14.08 -5.51 -3.57
CA VAL A 247 12.91 -5.93 -4.34
C VAL A 247 12.05 -4.70 -4.64
N VAL A 248 11.55 -4.65 -5.88
CA VAL A 248 10.51 -3.72 -6.28
C VAL A 248 9.26 -4.49 -6.62
N LEU A 249 8.20 -4.27 -5.85
CA LEU A 249 6.87 -4.81 -6.08
C LEU A 249 5.98 -3.76 -6.72
N ARG A 250 5.15 -4.19 -7.65
CA ARG A 250 3.96 -3.44 -8.07
C ARG A 250 2.78 -3.99 -7.30
N ILE A 251 1.97 -3.10 -6.73
CA ILE A 251 0.63 -3.42 -6.25
C ILE A 251 -0.35 -2.70 -7.18
N GLY A 252 -0.92 -3.44 -8.12
CA GLY A 252 -2.00 -3.02 -9.00
C GLY A 252 -3.33 -3.06 -8.26
N VAL A 253 -4.12 -2.01 -8.43
CA VAL A 253 -5.50 -1.94 -7.96
C VAL A 253 -6.38 -2.18 -9.17
N LEU A 254 -6.98 -3.37 -9.26
CA LEU A 254 -7.85 -3.70 -10.38
C LEU A 254 -9.19 -2.98 -10.22
N PRO A 255 -9.74 -2.35 -11.28
CA PRO A 255 -11.05 -1.74 -11.24
C PRO A 255 -12.10 -2.74 -10.77
N LEU A 256 -13.04 -2.31 -9.93
CA LEU A 256 -13.99 -3.23 -9.33
C LEU A 256 -14.93 -3.88 -10.35
N GLU A 257 -15.17 -3.24 -11.50
CA GLU A 257 -15.93 -3.85 -12.60
C GLU A 257 -15.31 -5.15 -13.11
N ILE A 258 -14.00 -5.32 -12.98
CA ILE A 258 -13.31 -6.54 -13.41
C ILE A 258 -13.58 -7.67 -12.42
N ALA A 259 -13.55 -7.37 -11.12
CA ALA A 259 -13.93 -8.35 -10.10
C ALA A 259 -15.40 -8.76 -10.25
N TYR A 260 -16.30 -7.77 -10.40
CA TYR A 260 -17.72 -8.01 -10.70
C TYR A 260 -17.90 -8.87 -11.96
N LEU A 261 -17.19 -8.55 -13.05
CA LEU A 261 -17.27 -9.32 -14.28
C LEU A 261 -16.82 -10.77 -14.06
N ALA A 262 -15.70 -10.98 -13.36
CA ALA A 262 -15.17 -12.30 -13.10
C ALA A 262 -16.10 -13.13 -12.20
N ASP A 263 -16.64 -12.54 -11.14
CA ASP A 263 -17.62 -13.17 -10.24
C ASP A 263 -18.93 -13.49 -10.99
N GLU A 264 -19.39 -12.56 -11.84
CA GLU A 264 -20.59 -12.75 -12.66
C GLU A 264 -20.41 -13.86 -13.70
N ILE A 265 -19.23 -13.96 -14.32
CA ILE A 265 -18.88 -15.07 -15.22
C ILE A 265 -18.91 -16.39 -14.46
N HIS A 266 -18.28 -16.45 -13.29
CA HIS A 266 -18.25 -17.64 -12.45
C HIS A 266 -19.67 -18.11 -12.11
N ARG A 267 -20.49 -17.19 -11.60
CA ARG A 267 -21.90 -17.43 -11.25
C ARG A 267 -22.70 -17.92 -12.44
N ARG A 268 -22.62 -17.24 -13.60
CA ARG A 268 -23.35 -17.63 -14.82
C ARG A 268 -22.91 -18.98 -15.36
N VAL A 269 -21.62 -19.30 -15.32
CA VAL A 269 -21.15 -20.63 -15.75
C VAL A 269 -21.78 -21.73 -14.89
N LEU A 270 -21.88 -21.52 -13.57
CA LEU A 270 -22.51 -22.49 -12.67
C LEU A 270 -24.04 -22.55 -12.85
N GLU A 271 -24.71 -21.41 -13.01
CA GLU A 271 -26.17 -21.35 -13.14
C GLU A 271 -26.67 -21.84 -14.50
N ASP A 272 -26.09 -21.33 -15.59
CA ASP A 272 -26.54 -21.60 -16.95
C ASP A 272 -26.18 -23.04 -17.37
N PHE A 273 -25.15 -23.65 -16.77
CA PHE A 273 -24.65 -24.98 -17.16
C PHE A 273 -24.67 -26.05 -16.06
N GLY A 274 -24.91 -25.69 -14.78
CA GLY A 274 -24.93 -26.63 -13.64
C GLY A 274 -26.33 -27.01 -13.14
N GLY A 275 -27.40 -26.41 -13.66
CA GLY A 275 -28.76 -26.61 -13.16
C GLY A 275 -29.38 -28.01 -13.42
N PRO A 276 -30.41 -28.42 -12.65
CA PRO A 276 -31.09 -29.71 -12.82
C PRO A 276 -31.80 -29.78 -14.19
N GLY A 277 -31.18 -30.51 -15.13
CA GLY A 277 -31.60 -30.62 -16.53
C GLY A 277 -30.51 -30.25 -17.53
N ALA A 278 -29.44 -29.59 -17.08
CA ALA A 278 -28.24 -29.39 -17.86
C ALA A 278 -27.47 -30.72 -17.98
N GLN A 279 -27.65 -31.42 -19.10
CA GLN A 279 -26.73 -32.48 -19.55
C GLN A 279 -25.50 -31.89 -20.28
N GLY A 280 -25.06 -30.70 -19.88
CA GLY A 280 -23.97 -30.00 -20.55
C GLY A 280 -22.64 -30.53 -20.08
N ASP A 281 -22.10 -31.55 -20.77
CA ASP A 281 -20.65 -31.73 -20.84
C ASP A 281 -20.05 -30.35 -21.16
N ILE A 282 -19.02 -29.93 -20.42
CA ILE A 282 -18.43 -28.60 -20.53
C ILE A 282 -17.93 -28.32 -21.97
N ARG A 283 -17.62 -29.38 -22.74
CA ARG A 283 -17.39 -29.28 -24.19
C ARG A 283 -18.54 -28.63 -24.96
N THR A 284 -19.78 -28.88 -24.58
CA THR A 284 -20.97 -28.29 -25.21
C THR A 284 -21.03 -26.77 -25.01
N VAL A 285 -20.55 -26.28 -23.87
CA VAL A 285 -20.51 -24.85 -23.50
C VAL A 285 -19.55 -24.06 -24.39
N ILE A 286 -18.38 -24.64 -24.67
CA ILE A 286 -17.33 -24.02 -25.49
C ILE A 286 -17.69 -24.10 -26.97
N ILE A 287 -18.12 -25.27 -27.45
CA ILE A 287 -18.41 -25.51 -28.88
C ILE A 287 -19.55 -24.60 -29.39
N HIS A 288 -20.42 -24.08 -28.53
CA HIS A 288 -21.55 -23.23 -28.93
C HIS A 288 -21.34 -21.73 -28.66
N GLY A 289 -20.11 -21.27 -28.39
CA GLY A 289 -19.84 -19.85 -28.13
C GLY A 289 -20.49 -19.32 -26.84
N GLY A 290 -20.79 -20.23 -25.90
CA GLY A 290 -21.47 -19.91 -24.64
C GLY A 290 -20.62 -19.00 -23.76
N ILE A 291 -19.31 -19.25 -23.68
CA ILE A 291 -18.37 -18.46 -22.86
C ILE A 291 -18.29 -17.02 -23.34
N ARG A 292 -18.11 -16.82 -24.65
CA ARG A 292 -18.08 -15.50 -25.25
C ARG A 292 -19.36 -14.72 -24.96
N THR A 293 -20.51 -15.39 -25.05
CA THR A 293 -21.84 -14.80 -24.76
C THR A 293 -21.98 -14.44 -23.28
N VAL A 294 -21.58 -15.32 -22.37
CA VAL A 294 -21.60 -15.07 -20.91
C VAL A 294 -20.77 -13.85 -20.56
N ILE A 295 -19.54 -13.76 -21.09
CA ILE A 295 -18.63 -12.64 -20.81
C ILE A 295 -19.17 -11.33 -21.40
N ILE A 296 -19.72 -11.34 -22.61
CA ILE A 296 -20.31 -10.14 -23.23
C ILE A 296 -21.54 -9.66 -22.44
N HIS A 297 -22.44 -10.57 -22.06
CA HIS A 297 -23.62 -10.21 -21.27
C HIS A 297 -23.22 -9.68 -19.88
N GLY A 298 -22.32 -10.37 -19.17
CA GLY A 298 -21.80 -9.87 -17.90
C GLY A 298 -21.12 -8.51 -18.04
N GLY A 299 -20.32 -8.32 -19.09
CA GLY A 299 -19.64 -7.06 -19.40
C GLY A 299 -20.60 -5.89 -19.66
N ILE A 300 -21.73 -6.14 -20.34
CA ILE A 300 -22.79 -5.15 -20.54
C ILE A 300 -23.47 -4.80 -19.21
N GLU A 301 -23.76 -5.79 -18.37
CA GLU A 301 -24.43 -5.60 -17.09
C GLU A 301 -23.59 -4.80 -16.10
N VAL A 302 -22.28 -5.07 -16.01
CA VAL A 302 -21.35 -4.27 -15.20
C VAL A 302 -20.96 -2.96 -15.90
N GLY A 303 -21.36 -2.78 -17.16
CA GLY A 303 -21.10 -1.58 -17.94
C GLY A 303 -19.62 -1.33 -18.23
N ALA A 304 -18.83 -2.39 -18.34
CA ALA A 304 -17.43 -2.37 -18.72
C ALA A 304 -17.23 -1.86 -20.16
N ASP A 305 -15.99 -1.49 -20.50
CA ASP A 305 -15.65 -1.03 -21.85
C ASP A 305 -15.94 -2.15 -22.89
N PRO A 306 -16.75 -1.89 -23.93
CA PRO A 306 -17.14 -2.93 -24.89
C PRO A 306 -15.96 -3.56 -25.65
N ALA A 307 -14.88 -2.80 -25.90
CA ALA A 307 -13.71 -3.33 -26.59
C ALA A 307 -12.88 -4.22 -25.67
N LEU A 308 -12.73 -3.84 -24.40
CA LEU A 308 -12.12 -4.69 -23.38
C LEU A 308 -12.90 -5.99 -23.20
N VAL A 309 -14.23 -5.90 -23.05
CA VAL A 309 -15.11 -7.06 -22.88
C VAL A 309 -15.02 -8.00 -24.09
N ALA A 310 -15.04 -7.47 -25.31
CA ALA A 310 -14.90 -8.29 -26.51
C ALA A 310 -13.54 -9.01 -26.57
N TYR A 311 -12.45 -8.31 -26.25
CA TYR A 311 -11.12 -8.90 -26.22
C TYR A 311 -10.98 -10.00 -25.15
N VAL A 312 -11.47 -9.75 -23.93
CA VAL A 312 -11.49 -10.73 -22.85
C VAL A 312 -12.34 -11.94 -23.24
N ALA A 313 -13.50 -11.72 -23.87
CA ALA A 313 -14.38 -12.80 -24.31
C ALA A 313 -13.72 -13.70 -25.36
N ASP A 314 -13.11 -13.12 -26.39
CA ASP A 314 -12.43 -13.87 -27.46
C ASP A 314 -11.21 -14.64 -26.91
N THR A 315 -10.46 -14.04 -25.99
CA THR A 315 -9.27 -14.66 -25.38
C THR A 315 -9.64 -15.77 -24.41
N ALA A 316 -10.71 -15.59 -23.63
CA ALA A 316 -11.21 -16.60 -22.70
C ALA A 316 -11.83 -17.81 -23.42
N GLU A 317 -12.45 -17.60 -24.59
CA GLU A 317 -12.93 -18.69 -25.43
C GLU A 317 -11.77 -19.58 -25.90
N ALA A 318 -10.70 -18.97 -26.44
CA ALA A 318 -9.50 -19.71 -26.84
C ALA A 318 -8.79 -20.40 -25.66
N TRP A 319 -8.69 -19.73 -24.51
CA TRP A 319 -8.15 -20.35 -23.30
C TRP A 319 -8.98 -21.54 -22.83
N SER A 320 -10.31 -21.45 -22.92
CA SER A 320 -11.22 -22.51 -22.49
C SER A 320 -11.01 -23.78 -23.34
N GLU A 321 -10.85 -23.64 -24.66
CA GLU A 321 -10.51 -24.78 -25.53
C GLU A 321 -9.23 -25.50 -25.06
N ALA A 322 -8.16 -24.74 -24.81
CA ALA A 322 -6.89 -25.27 -24.34
C ALA A 322 -6.97 -25.89 -22.93
N PHE A 323 -7.74 -25.29 -22.02
CA PHE A 323 -7.95 -25.81 -20.67
C PHE A 323 -8.53 -27.21 -20.69
N PHE A 324 -9.50 -27.50 -21.56
CA PHE A 324 -10.13 -28.83 -21.66
C PHE A 324 -9.28 -29.88 -22.34
N GLU A 325 -8.45 -29.49 -23.32
CA GLU A 325 -7.47 -30.42 -23.88
C GLU A 325 -6.51 -30.94 -22.80
N LEU A 326 -6.15 -30.07 -21.85
CA LEU A 326 -5.24 -30.39 -20.75
C LEU A 326 -5.93 -31.01 -19.53
N ASN A 327 -7.20 -30.68 -19.29
CA ASN A 327 -7.96 -31.08 -18.09
C ASN A 327 -9.32 -31.69 -18.47
N PRO A 328 -9.35 -32.84 -19.18
CA PRO A 328 -10.60 -33.41 -19.69
C PRO A 328 -11.57 -33.88 -18.60
N GLU A 329 -11.09 -34.11 -17.37
CA GLU A 329 -11.87 -34.59 -16.23
C GLU A 329 -12.23 -33.47 -15.24
N ALA A 330 -11.91 -32.20 -15.55
CA ALA A 330 -12.23 -31.09 -14.67
C ALA A 330 -13.73 -30.94 -14.47
N SER A 331 -14.16 -30.74 -13.23
CA SER A 331 -15.54 -30.40 -12.90
C SER A 331 -15.92 -29.01 -13.41
N LEU A 332 -17.22 -28.75 -13.53
CA LEU A 332 -17.72 -27.43 -13.92
C LEU A 332 -17.28 -26.34 -12.93
N GLU A 333 -17.17 -26.67 -11.64
CA GLU A 333 -16.77 -25.74 -10.59
C GLU A 333 -15.27 -25.42 -10.64
N GLU A 334 -14.42 -26.42 -10.90
CA GLU A 334 -13.00 -26.20 -11.17
C GLU A 334 -12.80 -25.34 -12.42
N TYR A 335 -13.56 -25.61 -13.49
CA TYR A 335 -13.52 -24.80 -14.70
C TYR A 335 -14.00 -23.36 -14.46
N ALA A 336 -15.14 -23.17 -13.79
CA ALA A 336 -15.68 -21.84 -13.50
C ALA A 336 -14.71 -21.03 -12.62
N SER A 337 -14.06 -21.67 -11.66
CA SER A 337 -13.03 -21.05 -10.81
C SER A 337 -11.78 -20.69 -11.61
N ALA A 338 -11.31 -21.59 -12.48
CA ALA A 338 -10.16 -21.35 -13.34
C ALA A 338 -10.41 -20.25 -14.38
N LEU A 339 -11.61 -20.21 -14.96
CA LEU A 339 -12.01 -19.16 -15.90
C LEU A 339 -12.08 -17.80 -15.24
N ARG A 340 -12.66 -17.74 -14.02
CA ARG A 340 -12.69 -16.53 -13.20
C ARG A 340 -11.27 -16.00 -12.95
N ALA A 341 -10.37 -16.86 -12.46
CA ALA A 341 -8.97 -16.51 -12.23
C ALA A 341 -8.28 -16.04 -13.52
N PHE A 342 -8.49 -16.75 -14.63
CA PHE A 342 -7.96 -16.38 -15.94
C PHE A 342 -8.40 -14.97 -16.38
N VAL A 343 -9.68 -14.62 -16.22
CA VAL A 343 -10.20 -13.30 -16.60
C VAL A 343 -9.59 -12.19 -15.75
N VAL A 344 -9.43 -12.42 -14.45
CA VAL A 344 -8.75 -11.49 -13.53
C VAL A 344 -7.29 -11.31 -13.95
N ASP A 345 -6.56 -12.39 -14.18
CA ASP A 345 -5.14 -12.35 -14.54
C ASP A 345 -4.91 -11.74 -15.93
N LEU A 346 -5.74 -12.07 -16.92
CA LEU A 346 -5.70 -11.49 -18.25
C LEU A 346 -5.93 -9.99 -18.19
N THR A 347 -6.95 -9.55 -17.45
CA THR A 347 -7.26 -8.12 -17.35
C THR A 347 -6.18 -7.38 -16.57
N SER A 348 -5.63 -8.00 -15.53
CA SER A 348 -4.45 -7.49 -14.84
C SER A 348 -3.25 -7.33 -15.76
N ALA A 349 -2.99 -8.30 -16.64
CA ALA A 349 -1.95 -8.22 -17.65
C ALA A 349 -2.19 -7.09 -18.67
N ILE A 350 -3.44 -6.86 -19.10
CA ILE A 350 -3.78 -5.75 -20.01
C ILE A 350 -3.56 -4.39 -19.33
N LEU A 351 -3.98 -4.26 -18.07
CA LEU A 351 -3.86 -3.03 -17.29
C LEU A 351 -2.43 -2.80 -16.77
N SER A 352 -1.61 -3.86 -16.77
CA SER A 352 -0.21 -3.77 -16.37
C SER A 352 0.71 -3.65 -17.59
N THR A 353 1.36 -2.48 -17.71
CA THR A 353 2.53 -2.34 -18.60
C THR A 353 3.77 -3.10 -18.08
N ALA A 354 3.63 -3.97 -17.09
CA ALA A 354 4.72 -4.64 -16.41
C ALA A 354 4.94 -6.03 -17.03
N THR A 355 6.17 -6.30 -17.45
CA THR A 355 6.56 -7.54 -18.15
C THR A 355 7.17 -8.59 -17.21
N GLY A 356 6.78 -8.59 -15.93
CA GLY A 356 7.29 -9.56 -14.95
C GLY A 356 6.45 -10.83 -14.94
N ASP A 357 7.10 -11.99 -15.08
CA ASP A 357 6.44 -13.31 -15.09
C ASP A 357 6.06 -13.80 -13.68
N ASP A 358 6.69 -13.28 -12.62
CA ASP A 358 6.40 -13.65 -11.23
C ASP A 358 5.38 -12.69 -10.61
N GLY A 359 4.12 -13.13 -10.55
CA GLY A 359 3.00 -12.41 -9.97
C GLY A 359 2.12 -13.27 -9.07
N SER A 360 1.43 -12.62 -8.14
CA SER A 360 0.41 -13.20 -7.27
C SER A 360 -0.77 -12.25 -7.20
N THR A 361 -1.98 -12.78 -7.33
CA THR A 361 -3.22 -12.01 -7.19
C THR A 361 -3.75 -12.22 -5.77
N ILE A 362 -4.03 -11.13 -5.06
CA ILE A 362 -4.63 -11.13 -3.73
C ILE A 362 -6.08 -10.68 -3.84
N GLU A 363 -6.99 -11.52 -3.36
CA GLU A 363 -8.40 -11.18 -3.22
C GLU A 363 -8.72 -10.86 -1.77
N ILE A 364 -9.47 -9.78 -1.57
CA ILE A 364 -9.92 -9.30 -0.26
C ILE A 364 -11.44 -9.31 -0.26
N ASP A 365 -12.01 -10.23 0.50
CA ASP A 365 -13.45 -10.28 0.68
C ASP A 365 -13.94 -9.12 1.55
N LEU A 366 -15.09 -8.52 1.17
CA LEU A 366 -15.74 -7.42 1.89
C LEU A 366 -17.02 -7.86 2.62
N ASP A 367 -17.15 -9.16 2.90
CA ASP A 367 -18.28 -9.91 3.48
C ASP A 367 -19.24 -9.20 4.48
N ASP A 368 -18.87 -8.10 5.14
CA ASP A 368 -19.58 -7.62 6.34
C ASP A 368 -20.27 -6.24 6.28
N LEU A 369 -20.23 -5.45 5.18
CA LEU A 369 -20.55 -4.00 5.29
C LEU A 369 -21.75 -3.39 4.58
N ALA A 370 -22.55 -4.14 3.83
CA ALA A 370 -23.72 -3.53 3.20
C ALA A 370 -24.98 -4.40 3.11
N GLY A 371 -25.03 -5.57 3.75
CA GLY A 371 -26.18 -6.47 3.60
C GLY A 371 -26.46 -6.85 2.14
N GLY A 372 -25.42 -6.80 1.30
CA GLY A 372 -25.44 -7.11 -0.11
C GLY A 372 -24.09 -7.68 -0.52
N ASP A 373 -24.15 -8.59 -1.49
CA ASP A 373 -23.02 -9.26 -2.16
C ASP A 373 -22.14 -8.18 -2.83
N GLN A 374 -21.14 -7.66 -2.12
CA GLN A 374 -20.10 -6.83 -2.74
C GLN A 374 -18.98 -7.75 -3.22
N PRO A 375 -18.47 -7.56 -4.44
CA PRO A 375 -17.45 -8.44 -5.01
C PRO A 375 -16.14 -8.27 -4.26
N ALA A 376 -15.36 -9.34 -4.30
CA ALA A 376 -14.04 -9.35 -3.74
C ALA A 376 -13.18 -8.24 -4.38
N GLN A 377 -12.39 -7.59 -3.56
CA GLN A 377 -11.48 -6.53 -3.97
C GLN A 377 -10.19 -7.19 -4.41
N VAL A 378 -9.82 -7.01 -5.68
CA VAL A 378 -8.65 -7.68 -6.23
C VAL A 378 -7.46 -6.73 -6.33
N LEU A 379 -6.36 -7.13 -5.69
CA LEU A 379 -5.06 -6.50 -5.81
C LEU A 379 -4.11 -7.43 -6.57
N ASP A 380 -3.48 -6.92 -7.63
CA ASP A 380 -2.44 -7.63 -8.36
C ASP A 380 -1.08 -7.28 -7.77
N LEU A 381 -0.32 -8.26 -7.29
CA LEU A 381 1.01 -8.02 -6.77
C LEU A 381 2.05 -8.71 -7.65
N ARG A 382 2.98 -7.95 -8.21
CA ARG A 382 3.99 -8.46 -9.13
C ARG A 382 5.39 -8.03 -8.75
N VAL A 383 6.34 -8.95 -8.82
CA VAL A 383 7.75 -8.59 -8.70
C VAL A 383 8.17 -7.93 -10.01
N VAL A 384 8.54 -6.65 -9.92
CA VAL A 384 8.99 -5.89 -11.09
C VAL A 384 10.48 -6.04 -11.29
N SER A 385 11.23 -6.05 -10.18
CA SER A 385 12.65 -6.39 -10.22
C SER A 385 13.13 -6.84 -8.85
N SER A 386 14.19 -7.65 -8.85
CA SER A 386 14.87 -8.09 -7.63
C SER A 386 16.37 -8.18 -7.91
N ARG A 387 17.20 -7.53 -7.08
CA ARG A 387 18.66 -7.54 -7.22
C ARG A 387 19.34 -7.49 -5.85
N PRO A 388 20.60 -7.95 -5.71
CA PRO A 388 21.34 -7.80 -4.46
C PRO A 388 21.30 -6.34 -3.97
N ALA A 389 20.97 -6.11 -2.70
CA ALA A 389 21.01 -4.76 -2.15
C ALA A 389 22.46 -4.23 -2.14
N PRO A 390 22.68 -2.94 -2.43
CA PRO A 390 24.01 -2.37 -2.43
C PRO A 390 24.51 -2.18 -1.00
N ALA A 391 25.82 -2.30 -0.82
CA ALA A 391 26.47 -1.80 0.39
C ALA A 391 26.29 -0.26 0.47
N THR A 392 25.86 0.20 1.64
CA THR A 392 25.63 1.61 2.00
C THR A 392 26.41 1.94 3.27
N GLY A 393 26.62 3.23 3.56
CA GLY A 393 27.25 3.67 4.80
C GLY A 393 26.29 3.65 6.01
N GLU A 394 26.78 4.04 7.19
CA GLU A 394 26.00 4.05 8.45
C GLU A 394 24.90 5.13 8.51
N GLY A 395 24.79 5.97 7.48
CA GLY A 395 23.80 7.03 7.35
C GLY A 395 22.37 6.55 7.11
N LEU A 396 21.39 7.45 7.26
CA LEU A 396 20.00 7.20 6.88
C LEU A 396 19.94 6.92 5.37
N SER A 397 19.44 5.74 5.00
CA SER A 397 19.29 5.33 3.61
C SER A 397 17.90 5.66 3.08
N ARG A 398 17.81 5.99 1.80
CA ARG A 398 16.57 6.22 1.04
C ARG A 398 16.63 5.47 -0.27
N ILE A 399 15.48 4.92 -0.68
CA ILE A 399 15.28 4.26 -1.97
C ILE A 399 14.46 5.21 -2.85
N TYR A 400 14.87 5.36 -4.10
CA TYR A 400 14.15 6.11 -5.14
C TYR A 400 13.86 5.17 -6.29
N LEU A 401 12.59 5.10 -6.68
CA LEU A 401 12.11 4.24 -7.75
C LEU A 401 12.02 5.05 -9.03
N GLY A 402 12.52 4.50 -10.13
CA GLY A 402 12.38 5.09 -11.45
C GLY A 402 11.10 4.66 -12.15
N ASP A 403 10.97 5.09 -13.40
CA ASP A 403 9.82 4.75 -14.24
C ASP A 403 9.73 3.23 -14.42
N GLY A 404 8.57 2.68 -14.05
CA GLY A 404 8.31 1.25 -14.09
C GLY A 404 9.15 0.40 -13.12
N GLY A 405 9.86 0.98 -12.13
CA GLY A 405 10.47 0.22 -11.04
C GLY A 405 11.71 -0.62 -11.38
N ARG A 406 12.14 -0.67 -12.65
CA ARG A 406 13.38 -1.36 -13.06
C ARG A 406 14.62 -0.51 -12.79
N ARG A 407 14.52 0.80 -12.96
CA ARG A 407 15.56 1.75 -12.55
C ARG A 407 15.38 2.11 -11.08
N MET A 408 16.48 2.25 -10.36
CA MET A 408 16.45 2.63 -8.96
C MET A 408 17.72 3.37 -8.56
N LEU A 409 17.58 4.19 -7.52
CA LEU A 409 18.67 4.90 -6.88
C LEU A 409 18.59 4.68 -5.38
N VAL A 410 19.70 4.31 -4.76
CA VAL A 410 19.82 4.22 -3.29
C VAL A 410 20.77 5.30 -2.84
N ALA A 411 20.33 6.14 -1.89
CA ALA A 411 21.14 7.21 -1.33
C ALA A 411 21.29 7.06 0.18
N TRP A 412 22.41 7.51 0.73
CA TRP A 412 22.63 7.57 2.18
C TRP A 412 23.36 8.85 2.57
N HIS A 413 22.99 9.42 3.71
CA HIS A 413 23.54 10.68 4.20
C HIS A 413 24.69 10.47 5.18
N ASP A 414 25.88 10.98 4.85
CA ASP A 414 26.98 11.14 5.78
C ASP A 414 26.91 12.54 6.41
N ALA A 415 26.38 12.59 7.63
CA ALA A 415 26.19 13.83 8.37
C ALA A 415 27.51 14.48 8.82
N GLU A 416 28.56 13.69 9.05
CA GLU A 416 29.86 14.20 9.50
C GLU A 416 30.60 14.87 8.35
N ALA A 417 30.57 14.25 7.16
CA ALA A 417 31.16 14.81 5.96
C ALA A 417 30.27 15.86 5.28
N GLY A 418 28.99 15.95 5.66
CA GLY A 418 28.02 16.86 5.04
C GLY A 418 27.78 16.52 3.57
N VAL A 419 27.66 15.24 3.25
CA VAL A 419 27.46 14.76 1.88
C VAL A 419 26.38 13.69 1.80
N VAL A 420 25.68 13.63 0.67
CA VAL A 420 24.81 12.51 0.32
C VAL A 420 25.52 11.67 -0.72
N HIS A 421 25.69 10.39 -0.42
CA HIS A 421 26.17 9.42 -1.38
C HIS A 421 25.01 8.72 -2.06
N TRP A 422 25.19 8.25 -3.29
CA TRP A 422 24.21 7.39 -3.94
C TRP A 422 24.82 6.40 -4.93
N ARG A 423 24.07 5.34 -5.21
CA ARG A 423 24.31 4.39 -6.29
C ARG A 423 23.05 4.29 -7.14
N GLU A 424 23.25 4.04 -8.44
CA GLU A 424 22.18 3.85 -9.41
C GLU A 424 22.23 2.42 -9.95
N SER A 425 21.08 1.85 -10.31
CA SER A 425 20.99 0.60 -11.06
C SER A 425 19.87 0.74 -12.10
N ASP A 426 20.12 0.27 -13.31
CA ASP A 426 19.27 0.45 -14.49
C ASP A 426 18.35 -0.73 -14.79
N GLY A 427 18.37 -1.78 -13.97
CA GLY A 427 17.55 -2.98 -14.12
C GLY A 427 18.35 -4.23 -13.82
N ASP A 428 18.80 -4.87 -14.89
CA ASP A 428 19.48 -6.17 -14.81
C ASP A 428 21.01 -6.00 -14.58
N GLY A 429 21.49 -4.75 -14.60
CA GLY A 429 22.86 -4.37 -14.26
C GLY A 429 23.10 -4.31 -12.75
N GLY A 430 24.36 -4.55 -12.35
CA GLY A 430 24.81 -4.31 -10.98
C GLY A 430 24.67 -2.84 -10.55
N TRP A 431 25.11 -2.54 -9.34
CA TRP A 431 25.11 -1.16 -8.84
C TRP A 431 26.28 -0.36 -9.40
N SER A 432 26.04 0.90 -9.72
CA SER A 432 27.12 1.84 -10.02
C SER A 432 28.07 1.99 -8.83
N GLU A 433 29.28 2.49 -9.08
CA GLU A 433 30.14 3.02 -8.02
C GLU A 433 29.44 4.14 -7.23
N PRO A 434 29.77 4.35 -5.94
CA PRO A 434 29.24 5.45 -5.15
C PRO A 434 29.55 6.80 -5.79
N ARG A 435 28.52 7.63 -5.93
CA ARG A 435 28.62 9.04 -6.29
C ARG A 435 28.33 9.89 -5.06
N THR A 436 28.71 11.17 -5.10
CA THR A 436 28.66 12.07 -3.93
C THR A 436 28.12 13.45 -4.29
N LEU A 437 27.25 13.98 -3.43
CA LEU A 437 26.57 15.26 -3.57
C LEU A 437 26.86 16.02 -2.29
N ARG A 438 27.63 17.10 -2.41
CA ARG A 438 28.00 17.90 -1.25
C ARG A 438 26.81 18.76 -0.83
N LEU A 439 26.52 18.75 0.47
CA LEU A 439 25.51 19.61 1.04
C LEU A 439 26.11 20.97 1.37
N ASP A 440 25.37 22.03 1.06
CA ASP A 440 25.73 23.40 1.35
C ASP A 440 24.48 24.26 1.58
N GLN A 441 24.64 25.58 1.67
CA GLN A 441 23.52 26.49 1.91
C GLN A 441 22.47 26.49 0.77
N ARG A 442 22.84 26.06 -0.44
CA ARG A 442 21.97 26.00 -1.62
C ARG A 442 21.40 24.60 -1.84
N THR A 443 22.13 23.58 -1.41
CA THR A 443 21.79 22.16 -1.56
C THR A 443 21.71 21.53 -0.17
N ASN A 444 20.62 21.82 0.54
CA ASN A 444 20.30 21.11 1.77
C ASN A 444 19.72 19.71 1.46
N LEU A 445 19.43 18.92 2.50
CA LEU A 445 18.88 17.57 2.36
C LEU A 445 17.58 17.54 1.55
N VAL A 446 16.65 18.47 1.80
CA VAL A 446 15.39 18.56 1.04
C VAL A 446 15.65 18.76 -0.45
N ARG A 447 16.59 19.65 -0.80
CA ARG A 447 16.94 19.90 -2.20
C ARG A 447 17.68 18.71 -2.82
N ALA A 448 18.57 18.07 -2.07
CA ALA A 448 19.26 16.86 -2.50
C ALA A 448 18.27 15.73 -2.81
N ASP A 449 17.31 15.48 -1.91
CA ASP A 449 16.26 14.49 -2.10
C ASP A 449 15.41 14.77 -3.34
N ALA A 450 15.06 16.03 -3.59
CA ALA A 450 14.33 16.42 -4.79
C ALA A 450 15.13 16.14 -6.08
N LEU A 451 16.43 16.46 -6.09
CA LEU A 451 17.32 16.19 -7.22
C LEU A 451 17.51 14.69 -7.47
N LEU A 452 17.67 13.89 -6.41
CA LEU A 452 17.84 12.45 -6.52
C LEU A 452 16.56 11.74 -6.96
N ARG A 453 15.39 12.23 -6.51
CA ARG A 453 14.09 11.75 -6.99
C ARG A 453 13.89 12.06 -8.48
N ASP A 454 14.24 13.26 -8.91
CA ASP A 454 14.18 13.65 -10.33
C ASP A 454 15.15 12.81 -11.18
N ARG A 455 16.35 12.55 -10.66
CA ARG A 455 17.37 11.72 -11.31
C ARG A 455 16.97 10.25 -11.49
N ALA A 456 16.15 9.72 -10.58
CA ALA A 456 15.68 8.34 -10.61
C ALA A 456 14.61 8.11 -11.70
N ARG A 457 13.86 9.16 -12.06
CA ARG A 457 12.91 9.16 -13.18
C ARG A 457 13.67 9.26 -14.50
#